data_AF-W9HBR1-F1
#
_entry.id   AF-W9HBR1-F1
#
_cell.length_a   1.000
_cell.length_b   1.000
_cell.length_c   1.000
_cell.angle_alpha   90.00
_cell.angle_beta   90.00
_cell.angle_gamma   90.00
#
_symmetry.space_group_name_H-M   'P 1'
#
loop_
_entity.id
_entity.type
_entity.pdbx_description
1 polymer ?
#
loop_
_entity_poly.entity_id
_entity_poly.type
_entity_poly.pdbx_seq_one_letter_code
_entity_poly.pdbx_strand_id
1 'polypeptide(L)'
;MADDDIFSRLQLLIDCHAQLLICVQEQCCFALSFKPAQVNEHLRKRHSIPIDDRRRVVRLLKKREPPLLDPANALLRQNESPYDPNLPLFDGFSCKFCDLLTISSQVVSRHVGAEHERRRLELQVKPKAMYEPVYLQAWTKNPTQALSTSTGS
;
A
#
# COMPACT_ATOMS: atom_id res chain seq x y z
N MET A 1 -1.41 15.22 -26.36
CA MET A 1 -0.45 15.56 -25.28
C MET A 1 -1.00 16.62 -24.32
N ALA A 2 -2.29 16.55 -23.94
CA ALA A 2 -2.92 17.48 -22.99
C ALA A 2 -3.44 16.77 -21.73
N ASP A 3 -3.51 15.44 -21.74
CA ASP A 3 -4.08 14.66 -20.65
C ASP A 3 -3.04 14.26 -19.59
N ASP A 4 -1.76 14.16 -19.97
CA ASP A 4 -0.65 14.11 -18.99
C ASP A 4 -0.53 15.40 -18.16
N ASP A 5 -1.01 16.53 -18.69
CA ASP A 5 -0.97 17.83 -18.01
C ASP A 5 -1.84 17.85 -16.75
N ILE A 6 -3.04 17.23 -16.79
CA ILE A 6 -3.94 17.27 -15.63
C ILE A 6 -3.51 16.33 -14.51
N PHE A 7 -2.99 15.14 -14.83
CA PHE A 7 -2.50 14.23 -13.79
C PHE A 7 -1.30 14.82 -13.07
N SER A 8 -0.33 15.36 -13.83
CA SER A 8 0.85 16.03 -13.27
C SER A 8 0.48 17.25 -12.43
N ARG A 9 -0.39 18.13 -12.96
CA ARG A 9 -0.84 19.33 -12.24
C ARG A 9 -1.57 19.03 -10.94
N LEU A 10 -2.36 17.95 -10.92
CA LEU A 10 -3.12 17.52 -9.74
C LEU A 10 -2.33 16.56 -8.84
N GLN A 11 -1.04 16.34 -9.11
CA GLN A 11 -0.19 15.42 -8.35
C GLN A 11 -0.81 14.02 -8.22
N LEU A 12 -1.28 13.52 -9.36
CA LEU A 12 -1.77 12.17 -9.54
C LEU A 12 -0.78 11.41 -10.42
N LEU A 13 -0.25 10.32 -9.90
CA LEU A 13 0.65 9.42 -10.61
C LEU A 13 -0.11 8.16 -11.00
N ILE A 14 0.14 7.64 -12.21
CA ILE A 14 -0.32 6.32 -12.61
C ILE A 14 0.88 5.38 -12.56
N ASP A 15 0.86 4.43 -11.65
CA ASP A 15 1.81 3.32 -11.66
C ASP A 15 1.35 2.30 -12.71
N CYS A 16 2.10 2.19 -13.80
CA CYS A 16 1.75 1.28 -14.90
C CYS A 16 2.09 -0.19 -14.61
N HIS A 17 2.95 -0.48 -13.63
CA HIS A 17 3.27 -1.86 -13.24
C HIS A 17 2.19 -2.43 -12.33
N ALA A 18 1.79 -1.66 -11.30
CA ALA A 18 0.74 -2.03 -10.37
C ALA A 18 -0.67 -1.70 -10.88
N GLN A 19 -0.78 -0.93 -11.98
CA GLN A 19 -2.03 -0.43 -12.53
C GLN A 19 -2.84 0.40 -11.51
N LEU A 20 -2.16 1.26 -10.75
CA LEU A 20 -2.76 2.04 -9.67
C LEU A 20 -2.76 3.54 -9.98
N LEU A 21 -3.78 4.24 -9.49
CA LEU A 21 -3.79 5.69 -9.39
C LEU A 21 -3.27 6.09 -8.01
N ILE A 22 -2.18 6.82 -7.92
CA ILE A 22 -1.56 7.26 -6.67
C ILE A 22 -1.73 8.77 -6.54
N CYS A 23 -2.24 9.23 -5.40
CA CYS A 23 -2.17 10.64 -5.05
C CYS A 23 -0.81 10.91 -4.42
N VAL A 24 0.04 11.68 -5.10
CA VAL A 24 1.42 11.99 -4.68
C VAL A 24 1.52 13.38 -4.07
N GLN A 25 0.39 14.02 -3.80
CA GLN A 25 0.36 15.24 -3.02
C GLN A 25 0.80 14.97 -1.58
N GLU A 26 1.51 15.93 -1.00
CA GLU A 26 2.02 15.87 0.36
C GLU A 26 0.91 15.46 1.35
N GLN A 27 1.26 14.60 2.32
CA GLN A 27 0.35 14.00 3.30
C GLN A 27 -0.67 12.99 2.75
N CYS A 28 -0.79 12.82 1.43
CA CYS A 28 -1.49 11.68 0.85
C CYS A 28 -0.50 10.54 0.63
N CYS A 29 0.22 10.53 -0.50
CA CYS A 29 1.16 9.48 -0.89
C CYS A 29 0.54 8.07 -0.78
N PHE A 30 -0.66 7.85 -1.34
CA PHE A 30 -1.29 6.52 -1.35
C PHE A 30 -2.13 6.31 -2.61
N ALA A 31 -2.30 5.03 -2.96
CA ALA A 31 -3.13 4.58 -4.06
C ALA A 31 -4.63 4.77 -3.74
N LEU A 32 -5.33 5.36 -4.71
CA LEU A 32 -6.75 5.59 -4.71
C LEU A 32 -7.47 4.47 -5.45
N SER A 33 -8.70 4.17 -5.03
CA SER A 33 -9.63 3.47 -5.89
C SER A 33 -9.91 4.34 -7.12
N PHE A 34 -9.72 3.79 -8.32
CA PHE A 34 -9.99 4.48 -9.59
C PHE A 34 -11.49 4.72 -9.86
N LYS A 35 -12.37 4.21 -8.98
CA LYS A 35 -13.82 4.36 -9.09
C LYS A 35 -14.20 5.85 -9.09
N PRO A 36 -15.05 6.32 -10.02
CA PRO A 36 -15.39 7.73 -10.16
C PRO A 36 -15.86 8.42 -8.87
N ALA A 37 -16.66 7.74 -8.05
CA ALA A 37 -17.15 8.29 -6.79
C ALA A 37 -16.01 8.53 -5.79
N GLN A 38 -15.09 7.57 -5.68
CA GLN A 38 -13.95 7.63 -4.74
C GLN A 38 -12.94 8.69 -5.18
N VAL A 39 -12.59 8.74 -6.46
CA VAL A 39 -11.72 9.79 -7.01
C VAL A 39 -12.32 11.18 -6.80
N ASN A 40 -13.61 11.36 -7.12
CA ASN A 40 -14.29 12.66 -6.90
C ASN A 40 -14.30 13.06 -5.44
N GLU A 41 -14.64 12.13 -4.54
CA GLU A 41 -14.71 12.41 -3.12
C GLU A 41 -13.33 12.77 -2.56
N HIS A 42 -12.30 11.99 -2.90
CA HIS A 42 -10.93 12.25 -2.49
C HIS A 42 -10.45 13.64 -2.95
N LEU A 43 -10.50 13.91 -4.25
CA LEU A 43 -10.05 15.18 -4.82
C LEU A 43 -10.83 16.38 -4.26
N ARG A 44 -12.13 16.21 -3.99
CA ARG A 44 -12.95 17.25 -3.38
C ARG A 44 -12.58 17.50 -1.92
N LYS A 45 -12.56 16.44 -1.10
CA LYS A 45 -12.46 16.57 0.36
C LYS A 45 -11.02 16.81 0.83
N ARG A 46 -10.04 16.22 0.16
CA ARG A 46 -8.62 16.30 0.56
C ARG A 46 -7.90 17.48 -0.08
N HIS A 47 -8.28 17.86 -1.30
CA HIS A 47 -7.52 18.82 -2.10
C HIS A 47 -8.37 19.97 -2.65
N SER A 48 -9.68 20.00 -2.36
CA SER A 48 -10.60 21.05 -2.84
C SER A 48 -10.58 21.27 -4.35
N ILE A 49 -10.28 20.24 -5.14
CA ILE A 49 -10.17 20.35 -6.60
C ILE A 49 -11.53 20.72 -7.23
N PRO A 50 -11.57 21.71 -8.15
CA PRO A 50 -12.79 22.11 -8.84
C PRO A 50 -13.48 20.98 -9.60
N ILE A 51 -14.80 21.07 -9.75
CA ILE A 51 -15.61 19.99 -10.34
C ILE A 51 -15.21 19.64 -11.77
N ASP A 52 -14.80 20.62 -12.59
CA ASP A 52 -14.47 20.38 -13.99
C ASP A 52 -13.16 19.61 -14.15
N ASP A 53 -12.17 19.91 -13.32
CA ASP A 53 -10.91 19.16 -13.26
C ASP A 53 -11.15 17.72 -12.77
N ARG A 54 -11.98 17.53 -11.71
CA ARG A 54 -12.35 16.18 -11.25
C ARG A 54 -13.09 15.38 -12.34
N ARG A 55 -14.03 16.01 -13.05
CA ARG A 55 -14.76 15.39 -14.18
C ARG A 55 -13.80 15.00 -15.30
N ARG A 56 -12.83 15.86 -15.60
CA ARG A 56 -11.81 15.59 -16.61
C ARG A 56 -10.96 14.37 -16.21
N VAL A 57 -10.45 14.31 -14.98
CA VAL A 57 -9.73 13.14 -14.46
C VAL A 57 -10.55 11.86 -14.62
N VAL A 58 -11.80 11.84 -14.16
CA VAL A 58 -12.67 10.66 -14.27
C VAL A 58 -12.89 10.22 -15.72
N ARG A 59 -13.05 11.16 -16.66
CA ARG A 59 -13.20 10.82 -18.08
C ARG A 59 -11.93 10.16 -18.64
N LEU A 60 -10.76 10.60 -18.22
CA LEU A 60 -9.48 10.02 -18.65
C LEU A 60 -9.28 8.62 -18.08
N LEU A 61 -9.56 8.43 -16.78
CA LEU A 61 -9.47 7.13 -16.14
C LEU A 61 -10.40 6.09 -16.79
N LYS A 62 -11.61 6.50 -17.21
CA LYS A 62 -12.57 5.62 -17.90
C LYS A 62 -12.13 5.18 -19.30
N LYS A 63 -11.29 5.97 -19.97
CA LYS A 63 -10.80 5.69 -21.34
C LYS A 63 -9.47 4.96 -21.35
N ARG A 64 -8.87 4.74 -20.18
CA ARG A 64 -7.53 4.17 -20.07
C ARG A 64 -7.58 2.67 -20.35
N GLU A 65 -6.63 2.22 -21.16
CA GLU A 65 -6.35 0.81 -21.43
C GLU A 65 -4.85 0.54 -21.13
N PRO A 66 -4.51 -0.48 -20.32
CA PRO A 66 -5.43 -1.35 -19.57
C PRO A 66 -6.18 -0.58 -18.45
N PRO A 67 -7.28 -1.14 -17.91
CA PRO A 67 -7.96 -0.54 -16.78
C PRO A 67 -7.08 -0.55 -15.53
N LEU A 68 -7.30 0.41 -14.64
CA LEU A 68 -6.66 0.42 -13.33
C LEU A 68 -7.27 -0.64 -12.40
N LEU A 69 -6.51 -1.04 -11.41
CA LEU A 69 -6.93 -1.91 -10.33
C LEU A 69 -7.36 -1.10 -9.11
N ASP A 70 -8.23 -1.69 -8.31
CA ASP A 70 -8.47 -1.19 -6.96
C ASP A 70 -7.24 -1.54 -6.10
N PRO A 71 -6.77 -0.65 -5.18
CA PRO A 71 -5.63 -0.94 -4.32
C PRO A 71 -5.74 -2.24 -3.52
N ALA A 72 -6.97 -2.68 -3.19
CA ALA A 72 -7.20 -3.95 -2.51
C ALA A 72 -6.95 -5.18 -3.38
N ASN A 73 -6.98 -5.03 -4.70
CA ASN A 73 -6.83 -6.10 -5.69
C ASN A 73 -5.46 -6.06 -6.40
N ALA A 74 -4.69 -4.98 -6.21
CA ALA A 74 -3.35 -4.89 -6.77
C ALA A 74 -2.41 -5.88 -6.06
N LEU A 75 -1.42 -6.36 -6.82
CA LEU A 75 -0.32 -7.13 -6.23
C LEU A 75 0.32 -6.30 -5.12
N LEU A 76 0.59 -6.96 -4.00
CA LEU A 76 1.36 -6.34 -2.93
C LEU A 76 2.71 -5.91 -3.49
N ARG A 77 3.17 -4.75 -3.03
CA ARG A 77 4.51 -4.27 -3.35
C ARG A 77 5.51 -5.33 -2.88
N GLN A 78 6.39 -5.76 -3.77
CA GLN A 78 7.34 -6.82 -3.45
C GLN A 78 8.26 -6.38 -2.32
N ASN A 79 8.60 -7.32 -1.43
CA ASN A 79 9.62 -7.05 -0.42
C ASN A 79 10.93 -6.63 -1.11
N GLU A 80 11.71 -5.79 -0.44
CA GLU A 80 13.01 -5.29 -0.94
C GLU A 80 12.94 -4.44 -2.22
N SER A 81 11.73 -4.05 -2.66
CA SER A 81 11.57 -3.06 -3.74
C SER A 81 12.28 -1.75 -3.37
N PRO A 82 12.90 -1.04 -4.33
CA PRO A 82 13.52 0.26 -4.09
C PRO A 82 12.58 1.22 -3.37
N TYR A 83 13.12 2.14 -2.57
CA TYR A 83 12.31 3.17 -1.93
C TYR A 83 11.56 4.01 -2.98
N ASP A 84 10.26 4.22 -2.78
CA ASP A 84 9.41 5.08 -3.62
C ASP A 84 8.94 6.31 -2.84
N PRO A 85 9.37 7.53 -3.19
CA PRO A 85 8.98 8.75 -2.47
C PRO A 85 7.48 9.06 -2.56
N ASN A 86 6.75 8.43 -3.47
CA ASN A 86 5.31 8.65 -3.68
C ASN A 86 4.43 7.77 -2.80
N LEU A 87 5.03 6.89 -2.00
CA LEU A 87 4.34 5.96 -1.11
C LEU A 87 4.64 6.25 0.35
N PRO A 88 3.73 5.90 1.27
CA PRO A 88 3.95 6.13 2.67
C PRO A 88 5.01 5.16 3.17
N LEU A 89 5.89 5.66 4.04
CA LEU A 89 6.83 4.84 4.78
C LEU A 89 6.24 4.57 6.17
N PHE A 90 6.19 3.30 6.56
CA PHE A 90 5.71 2.87 7.86
C PHE A 90 6.81 2.23 8.67
N ASP A 91 6.84 2.53 9.96
CA ASP A 91 7.50 1.67 10.93
C ASP A 91 6.72 0.35 11.03
N GLY A 92 7.41 -0.75 10.81
CA GLY A 92 6.81 -2.08 10.83
C GLY A 92 7.74 -3.12 11.45
N PHE A 93 7.34 -4.37 11.29
CA PHE A 93 8.01 -5.53 11.87
C PHE A 93 8.07 -6.65 10.84
N SER A 94 9.25 -7.28 10.76
CA SER A 94 9.48 -8.49 9.98
C SER A 94 9.71 -9.67 10.91
N CYS A 95 9.07 -10.80 10.62
CA CYS A 95 9.38 -12.07 11.27
C CYS A 95 10.74 -12.57 10.78
N LYS A 96 11.62 -13.02 11.68
CA LYS A 96 12.96 -13.53 11.30
C LYS A 96 12.95 -14.96 10.73
N PHE A 97 11.78 -15.60 10.66
CA PHE A 97 11.66 -17.02 10.36
C PHE A 97 10.71 -17.36 9.22
N CYS A 98 9.96 -16.38 8.72
CA CYS A 98 9.09 -16.49 7.56
C CYS A 98 8.85 -15.10 6.96
N ASP A 99 8.14 -15.04 5.84
CA ASP A 99 7.95 -13.81 5.05
C ASP A 99 6.88 -12.85 5.61
N LEU A 100 6.46 -13.03 6.87
CA LEU A 100 5.45 -12.17 7.48
C LEU A 100 6.02 -10.77 7.76
N LEU A 101 5.44 -9.78 7.09
CA LEU A 101 5.61 -8.35 7.34
C LEU A 101 4.32 -7.74 7.88
N THR A 102 4.41 -6.86 8.86
CA THR A 102 3.25 -6.13 9.37
C THR A 102 3.63 -4.80 10.02
N ILE A 103 2.74 -3.82 9.96
CA ILE A 103 2.89 -2.56 10.71
C ILE A 103 2.46 -2.69 12.19
N SER A 104 1.91 -3.84 12.60
CA SER A 104 1.35 -4.03 13.94
C SER A 104 2.24 -4.92 14.81
N SER A 105 2.77 -4.34 15.89
CA SER A 105 3.55 -5.05 16.90
C SER A 105 2.74 -6.17 17.58
N GLN A 106 1.42 -5.98 17.73
CA GLN A 106 0.52 -6.97 18.29
C GLN A 106 0.35 -8.17 17.33
N VAL A 107 0.22 -7.91 16.03
CA VAL A 107 0.08 -8.95 15.01
C VAL A 107 1.35 -9.81 14.95
N VAL A 108 2.53 -9.19 14.86
CA VAL A 108 3.80 -9.96 14.79
C VAL A 108 4.07 -10.75 16.08
N SER A 109 3.74 -10.18 17.25
CA SER A 109 3.92 -10.87 18.53
C SER A 109 3.02 -12.10 18.65
N ARG A 110 1.75 -11.96 18.25
CA ARG A 110 0.80 -13.09 18.22
C ARG A 110 1.24 -14.14 17.20
N HIS A 111 1.68 -13.72 16.02
CA HIS A 111 2.17 -14.62 14.98
C HIS A 111 3.33 -15.49 15.47
N VAL A 112 4.36 -14.88 16.08
CA VAL A 112 5.52 -15.65 16.59
C VAL A 112 5.10 -16.65 17.66
N GLY A 113 4.17 -16.27 18.56
CA GLY A 113 3.66 -17.18 19.60
C GLY A 113 2.75 -18.29 19.08
N ALA A 114 2.18 -18.15 17.89
CA ALA A 114 1.35 -19.19 17.26
C ALA A 114 2.19 -20.10 16.37
N GLU A 115 2.99 -19.51 15.46
CA GLU A 115 3.65 -20.24 14.37
C GLU A 115 5.10 -20.63 14.70
N HIS A 116 5.73 -19.96 15.67
CA HIS A 116 7.17 -20.09 15.94
C HIS A 116 7.51 -20.33 17.42
N GLU A 117 6.53 -20.74 18.22
CA GLU A 117 6.70 -20.94 19.67
C GLU A 117 7.74 -22.01 19.99
N ARG A 118 7.70 -23.16 19.30
CA ARG A 118 8.70 -24.22 19.49
C ARG A 118 10.12 -23.71 19.28
N ARG A 119 10.34 -23.01 18.16
CA ARG A 119 11.65 -22.44 17.82
C ARG A 119 12.08 -21.37 18.83
N ARG A 120 11.14 -20.56 19.32
CA ARG A 120 11.39 -19.57 20.38
C ARG A 120 11.91 -20.22 21.65
N LEU A 121 11.30 -21.32 22.08
CA LEU A 121 11.71 -22.08 23.27
C LEU A 121 13.07 -22.74 23.09
N GLU A 122 13.34 -23.34 21.93
CA GLU A 122 14.64 -23.93 21.58
C GLU A 122 15.78 -22.92 21.64
N LEU A 123 15.54 -21.71 21.15
CA LEU A 123 16.51 -20.61 21.20
C LEU A 123 16.58 -19.93 22.58
N GLN A 124 15.68 -20.26 23.50
CA GLN A 124 15.57 -19.65 24.84
C GLN A 124 15.44 -18.12 24.80
N VAL A 125 14.73 -17.59 23.79
CA VAL A 125 14.57 -16.14 23.59
C VAL A 125 13.16 -15.65 23.95
N LYS A 126 13.06 -14.35 24.24
CA LYS A 126 11.78 -13.67 24.40
C LYS A 126 11.09 -13.49 23.04
N PRO A 127 9.74 -13.43 22.97
CA PRO A 127 9.02 -13.23 21.71
C PRO A 127 9.50 -12.02 20.89
N LYS A 128 9.85 -10.92 21.55
CA LYS A 128 10.37 -9.70 20.90
C LYS A 128 11.68 -9.90 20.12
N ALA A 129 12.46 -10.93 20.43
CA ALA A 129 13.72 -11.21 19.72
C ALA A 129 13.49 -11.90 18.37
N MET A 130 12.29 -12.46 18.15
CA MET A 130 11.94 -13.28 16.99
C MET A 130 11.50 -12.46 15.78
N TYR A 131 11.36 -11.15 15.95
CA TYR A 131 11.07 -10.19 14.90
C TYR A 131 11.96 -8.97 15.04
N GLU A 132 12.02 -8.14 14.01
CA GLU A 132 12.82 -6.92 14.00
C GLU A 132 12.06 -5.75 13.39
N PRO A 133 12.38 -4.52 13.82
CA PRO A 133 11.82 -3.34 13.19
C PRO A 133 12.33 -3.22 11.75
N VAL A 134 11.42 -2.90 10.84
CA VAL A 134 11.72 -2.67 9.41
C VAL A 134 10.91 -1.47 8.91
N TYR A 135 11.34 -0.89 7.80
CA TYR A 135 10.55 0.10 7.09
C TYR A 135 9.75 -0.57 5.99
N LEU A 136 8.44 -0.29 5.94
CA LEU A 136 7.52 -0.86 4.96
C LEU A 136 6.94 0.24 4.08
N GLN A 137 6.75 -0.06 2.80
CA GLN A 137 5.97 0.76 1.88
C GLN A 137 4.83 -0.05 1.29
N ALA A 138 3.64 0.50 1.34
CA ALA A 138 2.43 -0.13 0.84
C ALA A 138 1.62 0.85 -0.01
N TRP A 139 0.76 0.31 -0.86
CA TRP A 139 -0.12 1.14 -1.69
C TRP A 139 -1.13 1.94 -0.87
N THR A 140 -1.50 1.49 0.34
CA THR A 140 -2.56 2.10 1.15
C THR A 140 -2.05 2.51 2.53
N LYS A 141 -2.76 3.45 3.17
CA LYS A 141 -2.41 3.96 4.52
C LYS A 141 -2.55 2.93 5.64
N ASN A 142 -3.44 1.96 5.45
CA ASN A 142 -3.74 0.93 6.43
C ASN A 142 -3.71 -0.41 5.70
N PRO A 143 -2.52 -0.97 5.41
CA PRO A 143 -2.43 -2.30 4.82
C PRO A 143 -3.02 -3.31 5.80
N THR A 144 -4.16 -3.89 5.45
CA THR A 144 -4.88 -4.85 6.31
C THR A 144 -4.21 -6.22 6.34
N GLN A 145 -3.28 -6.50 5.42
CA GLN A 145 -2.77 -7.84 5.22
C GLN A 145 -1.41 -8.02 5.90
N ALA A 146 -1.41 -8.92 6.89
CA ALA A 146 -0.26 -9.75 7.16
C ALA A 146 -0.08 -10.69 5.97
N LEU A 147 1.13 -10.74 5.41
CA LEU A 147 1.53 -11.82 4.51
C LEU A 147 1.52 -13.13 5.31
N SER A 148 0.47 -13.92 5.18
CA SER A 148 0.45 -15.30 5.62
C SER A 148 0.36 -16.18 4.38
N THR A 149 1.46 -16.85 4.04
CA THR A 149 1.45 -17.97 3.10
C THR A 149 0.60 -19.08 3.67
N SER A 150 -0.29 -19.61 2.84
CA SER A 150 -1.09 -20.81 3.07
C SER A 150 -0.28 -21.91 3.75
N THR A 151 -0.75 -22.39 4.89
CA THR A 151 -0.35 -23.69 5.43
C THR A 151 -0.77 -24.76 4.44
N GLY A 152 0.20 -25.28 3.68
CA GLY A 152 0.06 -26.57 3.02
C GLY A 152 0.19 -27.66 4.08
N SER A 153 -0.86 -28.46 4.21
CA SER A 153 -0.81 -29.83 4.74
C SER A 153 -1.86 -30.65 4.01
#